data_AF-Q1V1T5-F1
#
_entry.id   AF-Q1V1T5-F1
#
_cell.length_a   1.000
_cell.length_b   1.000
_cell.length_c   1.000
_cell.angle_alpha   90.00
_cell.angle_beta   90.00
_cell.angle_gamma   90.00
#
_symmetry.space_group_name_H-M   'P 1'
#
loop_
_entity.id
_entity.type
_entity.pdbx_description
1 polymer ?
#
loop_
_entity_poly.entity_id
_entity_poly.type
_entity_poly.pdbx_seq_one_letter_code
_entity_poly.pdbx_strand_id
1 'polypeptide(L)'
;MLLKNYKKIQNLKNLVFYPKKKNDFVEVNLELLKCIKIAAKVNRQNVFLCMHNSPKDKFHNMIIFLWKGTHYTMHKHKKKEEIINIITGKKRINIHNLNGRLIKKVILDAKNNPIIRINKNKFHSVEVLSKFVIYHEIKQGPFNSKNK
;
A
#
# COMPACT_ATOMS: atom_id res chain seq x y z
N MET A 1 9.80 -16.77 9.29
CA MET A 1 8.44 -16.53 9.81
C MET A 1 7.43 -16.08 8.73
N LEU A 2 7.67 -15.00 7.98
CA LEU A 2 6.72 -14.51 6.95
C LEU A 2 6.31 -15.60 5.94
N LEU A 3 7.28 -16.33 5.39
CA LEU A 3 7.03 -17.43 4.44
C LEU A 3 6.38 -18.68 5.07
N LYS A 4 6.24 -18.76 6.39
CA LYS A 4 5.54 -19.88 7.05
C LYS A 4 4.04 -19.78 6.73
N ASN A 5 3.46 -18.59 6.92
CA ASN A 5 2.02 -18.35 6.85
C ASN A 5 1.56 -17.66 5.55
N TYR A 6 2.49 -17.03 4.82
CA TYR A 6 2.19 -16.30 3.59
C TYR A 6 2.84 -16.94 2.37
N LYS A 7 2.11 -16.98 1.26
CA LYS A 7 2.63 -17.32 -0.06
C LYS A 7 3.15 -16.05 -0.73
N LYS A 8 4.37 -16.13 -1.26
CA LYS A 8 4.97 -15.06 -2.05
C LYS A 8 4.48 -15.19 -3.49
N ILE A 9 3.86 -14.15 -4.00
CA ILE A 9 3.61 -13.96 -5.43
C ILE A 9 4.61 -12.91 -5.90
N GLN A 10 5.57 -13.35 -6.71
CA GLN A 10 6.56 -12.44 -7.24
C GLN A 10 6.01 -11.77 -8.49
N ASN A 11 5.88 -10.44 -8.43
CA ASN A 11 5.78 -9.61 -9.62
C ASN A 11 7.18 -8.97 -9.83
N LEU A 12 7.58 -8.68 -11.07
CA LEU A 12 8.91 -8.15 -11.41
C LEU A 12 9.33 -6.94 -10.54
N LYS A 13 8.36 -6.11 -10.10
CA LYS A 13 8.62 -4.85 -9.38
C LYS A 13 8.44 -4.90 -7.85
N ASN A 14 7.59 -5.78 -7.33
CA ASN A 14 7.23 -5.79 -5.90
C ASN A 14 7.08 -7.23 -5.38
N LEU A 15 7.39 -7.43 -4.11
CA LEU A 15 7.04 -8.64 -3.40
C LEU A 15 5.62 -8.53 -2.86
N VAL A 16 4.76 -9.45 -3.29
CA VAL A 16 3.37 -9.51 -2.82
C VAL A 16 3.18 -10.79 -2.02
N PHE A 17 2.63 -10.68 -0.82
CA PHE A 17 2.38 -11.80 0.08
C PHE A 17 0.88 -11.93 0.33
N TYR A 18 0.33 -13.11 0.11
CA TYR A 18 -1.04 -13.46 0.47
C TYR A 18 -1.03 -14.54 1.54
N PRO A 19 -2.10 -14.68 2.35
CA PRO A 19 -2.25 -15.84 3.21
C PRO A 19 -2.15 -17.15 2.41
N LYS A 20 -1.48 -18.17 2.97
CA LYS A 20 -1.40 -19.50 2.34
C LYS A 20 -2.73 -20.25 2.39
N LYS A 21 -3.44 -20.12 3.51
CA LYS A 21 -4.75 -20.72 3.76
C LYS A 21 -5.77 -19.60 3.95
N LYS A 22 -7.04 -19.93 3.72
CA LYS A 22 -8.15 -19.03 4.08
C LYS A 22 -8.12 -18.87 5.59
N ASN A 23 -8.03 -17.64 6.06
CA ASN A 23 -8.12 -17.34 7.49
C ASN A 23 -9.43 -16.62 7.78
N ASP A 24 -9.96 -16.84 8.98
CA ASP A 24 -11.12 -16.11 9.51
C ASP A 24 -10.74 -14.69 9.92
N PHE A 25 -9.50 -14.50 10.39
CA PHE A 25 -8.91 -13.20 10.69
C PHE A 25 -7.40 -13.19 10.41
N VAL A 26 -6.84 -11.98 10.23
CA VAL A 26 -5.40 -11.75 10.08
C VAL A 26 -4.99 -10.63 11.02
N GLU A 27 -4.11 -10.94 11.95
CA GLU A 27 -3.52 -9.96 12.86
C GLU A 27 -2.20 -9.42 12.30
N VAL A 28 -1.96 -8.11 12.45
CA VAL A 28 -0.68 -7.47 12.13
C VAL A 28 -0.04 -6.98 13.43
N ASN A 29 0.81 -7.80 14.00
CA ASN A 29 1.59 -7.46 15.19
C ASN A 29 2.97 -6.88 14.84
N LEU A 30 3.70 -6.41 15.86
CA LEU A 30 5.02 -5.81 15.69
C LEU A 30 6.05 -6.78 15.08
N GLU A 31 5.93 -8.07 15.35
CA GLU A 31 6.84 -9.08 14.80
C GLU A 31 6.63 -9.25 13.30
N LEU A 32 5.38 -9.25 12.85
CA LEU A 32 5.03 -9.30 11.44
C LEU A 32 5.51 -8.04 10.70
N LEU A 33 5.36 -6.85 11.31
CA LEU A 33 5.91 -5.61 10.76
C LEU A 33 7.44 -5.65 10.62
N LYS A 34 8.16 -6.20 11.62
CA LYS A 34 9.61 -6.44 11.54
C LYS A 34 9.94 -7.38 10.37
N CYS A 35 9.18 -8.46 10.20
CA CYS A 35 9.33 -9.40 9.09
C CYS A 35 9.16 -8.74 7.71
N ILE A 36 8.15 -7.87 7.54
CA ILE A 36 7.94 -7.10 6.30
C ILE A 36 9.18 -6.24 6.00
N LYS A 37 9.70 -5.53 7.01
CA LYS A 37 10.89 -4.67 6.87
C LYS A 37 12.14 -5.49 6.51
N ILE A 38 12.33 -6.67 7.10
CA ILE A 38 13.43 -7.58 6.78
C ILE A 38 13.30 -8.07 5.33
N ALA A 39 12.10 -8.52 4.92
CA ALA A 39 11.86 -8.98 3.56
C ALA A 39 12.16 -7.87 2.53
N ALA A 40 11.73 -6.64 2.79
CA ALA A 40 12.03 -5.49 1.93
C ALA A 40 13.54 -5.22 1.80
N LYS A 41 14.29 -5.31 2.91
CA LYS A 41 15.74 -5.11 2.95
C LYS A 41 16.49 -6.19 2.17
N VAL A 42 16.22 -7.46 2.47
CA VAL A 42 16.91 -8.61 1.87
C VAL A 42 16.72 -8.63 0.36
N ASN A 43 15.51 -8.35 -0.11
CA ASN A 43 15.19 -8.41 -1.53
C ASN A 43 15.39 -7.08 -2.25
N ARG A 44 15.68 -5.98 -1.54
CA ARG A 44 15.75 -4.61 -2.08
C ARG A 44 14.52 -4.22 -2.90
N GLN A 45 13.36 -4.67 -2.46
CA GLN A 45 12.07 -4.49 -3.16
C GLN A 45 11.02 -3.92 -2.22
N ASN A 46 10.01 -3.26 -2.80
CA ASN A 46 8.80 -2.90 -2.07
C ASN A 46 8.00 -4.15 -1.71
N VAL A 47 7.30 -4.11 -0.58
CA VAL A 47 6.56 -5.26 -0.05
C VAL A 47 5.10 -4.90 0.17
N PHE A 48 4.21 -5.77 -0.30
CA PHE A 48 2.78 -5.68 -0.13
C PHE A 48 2.32 -6.95 0.59
N LEU A 49 1.91 -6.83 1.85
CA LEU A 49 1.29 -7.90 2.60
C LEU A 49 -0.23 -7.76 2.48
N CYS A 50 -0.85 -8.59 1.66
CA CYS A 50 -2.31 -8.68 1.56
C CYS A 50 -2.89 -9.41 2.77
N MET A 51 -3.86 -8.78 3.43
CA MET A 51 -4.61 -9.37 4.54
C MET A 51 -5.89 -10.08 4.06
N HIS A 52 -6.32 -9.81 2.83
CA HIS A 52 -7.40 -10.51 2.14
C HIS A 52 -6.88 -11.81 1.52
N ASN A 53 -7.75 -12.81 1.35
CA ASN A 53 -7.36 -14.17 0.98
C ASN A 53 -7.07 -14.32 -0.51
N SER A 54 -7.70 -13.49 -1.36
CA SER A 54 -7.62 -13.59 -2.81
C SER A 54 -7.67 -12.23 -3.51
N PRO A 55 -6.92 -11.99 -4.60
CA PRO A 55 -7.04 -10.76 -5.39
C PRO A 55 -8.44 -10.55 -6.01
N LYS A 56 -9.30 -11.57 -5.98
CA LYS A 56 -10.70 -11.51 -6.41
C LYS A 56 -11.66 -11.02 -5.31
N ASP A 57 -11.19 -10.85 -4.08
CA ASP A 57 -12.03 -10.43 -2.95
C ASP A 57 -12.57 -9.01 -3.19
N LYS A 58 -13.78 -8.71 -2.71
CA LYS A 58 -14.40 -7.38 -2.90
C LYS A 58 -13.82 -6.31 -1.97
N PHE A 59 -13.15 -6.72 -0.90
CA PHE A 59 -12.57 -5.85 0.11
C PHE A 59 -11.08 -6.16 0.25
N HIS A 60 -10.25 -5.19 -0.09
CA HIS A 60 -8.80 -5.34 -0.03
C HIS A 60 -8.26 -4.54 1.15
N ASN A 61 -7.43 -5.20 1.94
CA ASN A 61 -6.70 -4.64 3.05
C ASN A 61 -5.25 -5.11 2.95
N MET A 62 -4.29 -4.18 3.05
CA MET A 62 -2.87 -4.44 2.84
C MET A 62 -1.98 -3.64 3.79
N ILE A 63 -0.88 -4.26 4.25
CA ILE A 63 0.26 -3.54 4.83
C ILE A 63 1.32 -3.37 3.75
N ILE A 64 1.70 -2.13 3.48
CA ILE A 64 2.58 -1.79 2.36
C ILE A 64 3.85 -1.13 2.91
N PHE A 65 4.98 -1.68 2.50
CA PHE A 65 6.31 -1.10 2.68
C PHE A 65 6.79 -0.54 1.35
N LEU A 66 7.21 0.73 1.34
CA LEU A 66 7.84 1.36 0.19
C LEU A 66 9.18 2.01 0.56
N TRP A 67 10.16 1.88 -0.34
CA TRP A 67 11.44 2.59 -0.24
C TRP A 67 11.34 4.05 -0.68
N LYS A 68 12.23 4.91 -0.15
CA LYS A 68 12.49 6.24 -0.73
C LYS A 68 12.80 6.11 -2.23
N GLY A 69 12.31 7.03 -3.05
CA GLY A 69 12.42 6.95 -4.51
C GLY A 69 11.38 6.04 -5.16
N THR A 70 10.52 5.37 -4.38
CA THR A 70 9.29 4.81 -4.95
C THR A 70 8.36 5.94 -5.32
N HIS A 71 8.13 6.08 -6.62
CA HIS A 71 7.16 7.01 -7.19
C HIS A 71 6.06 6.20 -7.89
N TYR A 72 4.84 6.37 -7.42
CA TYR A 72 3.67 5.97 -8.19
C TYR A 72 3.17 7.21 -8.93
N THR A 73 3.24 7.13 -10.26
CA THR A 73 2.81 8.19 -11.17
C THR A 73 1.33 8.52 -10.96
N MET A 74 0.91 9.66 -11.51
CA MET A 74 -0.46 10.12 -11.42
C MET A 74 -1.43 9.03 -11.90
N HIS A 75 -2.25 8.52 -11.00
CA HIS A 75 -3.29 7.56 -11.29
C HIS A 75 -4.59 7.97 -10.62
N LYS A 76 -5.70 7.39 -11.07
CA LYS A 76 -6.98 7.54 -10.39
C LYS A 76 -7.70 6.22 -10.30
N HIS A 77 -8.40 6.05 -9.20
CA HIS A 77 -9.35 4.96 -9.06
C HIS A 77 -10.72 5.41 -9.55
N LYS A 78 -11.10 4.98 -10.77
CA LYS A 78 -12.36 5.40 -11.44
C LYS A 78 -13.62 5.10 -10.60
N LYS A 79 -13.61 3.96 -9.91
CA LYS A 79 -14.78 3.44 -9.19
C LYS A 79 -14.54 3.22 -7.70
N LYS A 80 -13.30 3.37 -7.25
CA LYS A 80 -12.87 2.88 -5.94
C LYS A 80 -12.31 4.00 -5.12
N GLU A 81 -12.58 3.91 -3.83
CA GLU A 81 -12.00 4.76 -2.82
C GLU A 81 -10.86 4.00 -2.14
N GLU A 82 -9.95 4.74 -1.55
CA GLU A 82 -8.90 4.17 -0.72
C GLU A 82 -8.72 4.98 0.56
N ILE A 83 -8.32 4.27 1.61
CA ILE A 83 -7.96 4.82 2.90
C ILE A 83 -6.54 4.38 3.18
N ILE A 84 -5.72 5.32 3.64
CA ILE A 84 -4.33 5.11 3.99
C ILE A 84 -4.15 5.51 5.45
N ASN A 85 -3.56 4.62 6.25
CA ASN A 85 -3.17 4.87 7.64
C ASN A 85 -1.65 4.65 7.79
N ILE A 86 -0.88 5.67 8.20
CA ILE A 86 0.57 5.56 8.36
C ILE A 86 0.91 4.84 9.67
N ILE A 87 1.75 3.82 9.56
CA ILE A 87 2.32 3.11 10.72
C ILE A 87 3.72 3.66 11.04
N THR A 88 4.56 3.89 10.02
CA THR A 88 5.93 4.37 10.21
C THR A 88 6.42 5.12 8.98
N GLY A 89 7.18 6.20 9.20
CA GLY A 89 7.76 7.00 8.12
C GLY A 89 6.83 8.11 7.65
N LYS A 90 7.15 8.67 6.49
CA LYS A 90 6.50 9.85 5.93
C LYS A 90 6.36 9.71 4.41
N LYS A 91 5.17 10.01 3.90
CA LYS A 91 4.90 10.07 2.45
C LYS A 91 4.09 11.31 2.09
N ARG A 92 4.16 11.70 0.83
CA ARG A 92 3.36 12.78 0.26
C ARG A 92 2.36 12.21 -0.72
N ILE A 93 1.12 12.66 -0.59
CA ILE A 93 0.07 12.51 -1.59
C ILE A 93 -0.07 13.84 -2.32
N ASN A 94 0.17 13.82 -3.62
CA ASN A 94 -0.03 14.95 -4.50
C ASN A 94 -1.39 14.78 -5.18
N ILE A 95 -2.33 15.71 -5.01
CA ILE A 95 -3.63 15.69 -5.66
C ILE A 95 -3.57 16.57 -6.91
N HIS A 96 -4.07 16.05 -8.03
CA HIS A 96 -4.08 16.73 -9.32
C HIS A 96 -5.51 16.99 -9.78
N ASN A 97 -5.70 18.04 -10.60
CA ASN A 97 -6.95 18.26 -11.31
C ASN A 97 -7.04 17.40 -12.58
N LEU A 98 -8.12 17.57 -13.35
CA LEU A 98 -8.36 16.82 -14.59
C LEU A 98 -7.32 17.12 -15.69
N ASN A 99 -6.67 18.28 -15.64
CA ASN A 99 -5.61 18.69 -16.58
C ASN A 99 -4.21 18.25 -16.11
N GLY A 100 -4.12 17.42 -15.06
CA GLY A 100 -2.87 16.93 -14.48
C GLY A 100 -2.12 17.96 -13.61
N ARG A 101 -2.63 19.18 -13.46
CA ARG A 101 -1.99 20.22 -12.63
C ARG A 101 -2.11 19.86 -11.16
N LEU A 102 -1.01 20.02 -10.43
CA LEU A 102 -0.96 19.83 -8.99
C LEU A 102 -1.81 20.88 -8.28
N ILE A 103 -2.78 20.44 -7.47
CA ILE A 103 -3.69 21.34 -6.73
C ILE A 103 -3.51 21.25 -5.22
N LYS A 104 -3.01 20.14 -4.68
CA LYS A 104 -2.80 19.98 -3.23
C LYS A 104 -1.67 19.00 -2.95
N LYS A 105 -0.89 19.28 -1.91
CA LYS A 105 0.09 18.36 -1.33
C LYS A 105 -0.37 18.02 0.09
N VAL A 106 -0.45 16.72 0.41
CA VAL A 106 -0.76 16.24 1.76
C VAL A 106 0.41 15.40 2.23
N ILE A 107 1.07 15.82 3.31
CA ILE A 107 2.15 15.05 3.94
C ILE A 107 1.53 14.21 5.05
N LEU A 108 1.71 12.90 4.95
CA LEU A 108 1.23 11.92 5.92
C LEU A 108 2.39 11.39 6.74
N ASP A 109 2.22 11.38 8.05
CA ASP A 109 3.09 10.73 9.02
C ASP A 109 2.27 10.32 10.25
N ALA A 110 2.78 9.37 11.04
CA ALA A 110 2.05 8.83 12.19
C ALA A 110 1.79 9.84 13.32
N LYS A 111 2.50 10.98 13.35
CA LYS A 111 2.42 11.95 14.46
C LYS A 111 1.39 13.05 14.20
N ASN A 112 1.35 13.58 12.98
CA ASN A 112 0.58 14.78 12.66
C ASN A 112 -0.63 14.48 11.76
N ASN A 113 -0.42 13.71 10.70
CA ASN A 113 -1.44 13.42 9.68
C ASN A 113 -1.43 11.92 9.35
N PRO A 114 -1.91 11.06 10.26
CA PRO A 114 -1.74 9.62 10.12
C PRO A 114 -2.68 9.03 9.06
N ILE A 115 -3.81 9.65 8.79
CA ILE A 115 -4.90 9.04 8.00
C ILE A 115 -5.35 9.96 6.87
N ILE A 116 -5.62 9.39 5.70
CA ILE A 116 -6.35 10.05 4.61
C ILE A 116 -7.34 9.08 3.98
N ARG A 117 -8.51 9.60 3.59
CA ARG A 117 -9.43 8.96 2.64
C ARG A 117 -9.37 9.71 1.31
N ILE A 118 -9.23 8.96 0.22
CA ILE A 118 -9.23 9.49 -1.13
C ILE A 118 -10.46 8.93 -1.85
N ASN A 119 -11.38 9.81 -2.21
CA ASN A 119 -12.60 9.44 -2.92
C ASN A 119 -12.31 9.03 -4.36
N LYS A 120 -13.26 8.32 -4.98
CA LYS A 120 -13.21 7.93 -6.39
C LYS A 120 -12.95 9.13 -7.30
N ASN A 121 -12.33 8.87 -8.45
CA ASN A 121 -12.02 9.87 -9.50
C ASN A 121 -11.07 11.01 -9.08
N LYS A 122 -10.34 10.90 -7.97
CA LYS A 122 -9.28 11.85 -7.61
C LYS A 122 -7.94 11.38 -8.18
N PHE A 123 -7.38 12.18 -9.10
CA PHE A 123 -6.03 11.96 -9.59
C PHE A 123 -5.04 12.27 -8.49
N HIS A 124 -4.17 11.32 -8.19
CA HIS A 124 -3.14 11.51 -7.20
C HIS A 124 -1.86 10.76 -7.56
N SER A 125 -0.74 11.26 -7.06
CA SER A 125 0.55 10.58 -7.11
C SER A 125 1.12 10.43 -5.70
N VAL A 126 1.98 9.43 -5.52
CA VAL A 126 2.55 9.07 -4.22
C VAL A 126 4.06 9.18 -4.29
N GLU A 127 4.63 9.78 -3.24
CA GLU A 127 6.07 9.92 -3.06
C GLU A 127 6.47 9.62 -1.62
N VAL A 128 7.50 8.82 -1.44
CA VAL A 128 8.05 8.48 -0.12
C VAL A 128 9.11 9.51 0.27
N LEU A 129 8.91 10.22 1.39
CA LEU A 129 9.81 11.30 1.83
C LEU A 129 10.90 10.81 2.79
N SER A 130 10.58 9.85 3.66
CA SER A 130 11.55 9.20 4.57
C SER A 130 12.32 8.08 3.87
N LYS A 131 13.33 7.49 4.52
CA LYS A 131 14.10 6.35 3.99
C LYS A 131 13.20 5.19 3.51
N PHE A 132 12.10 4.96 4.21
CA PHE A 132 11.01 4.07 3.84
C PHE A 132 9.72 4.52 4.53
N VAL A 133 8.58 4.00 4.08
CA VAL A 133 7.27 4.14 4.77
C VAL A 133 6.62 2.77 4.91
N ILE A 134 5.94 2.55 6.04
CA ILE A 134 5.02 1.43 6.26
C ILE A 134 3.65 2.02 6.53
N TYR A 135 2.65 1.58 5.77
CA TYR A 135 1.28 2.05 5.94
C TYR A 135 0.29 0.92 5.67
N HIS A 136 -0.89 1.08 6.24
CA HIS A 136 -2.05 0.25 5.99
C HIS A 136 -2.91 0.91 4.93
N GLU A 137 -3.30 0.15 3.91
CA GLU A 137 -4.19 0.59 2.83
C GLU A 137 -5.44 -0.28 2.81
N ILE A 138 -6.60 0.37 2.81
CA ILE A 138 -7.91 -0.24 2.63
C ILE A 138 -8.48 0.28 1.33
N LYS A 139 -8.93 -0.61 0.45
CA LYS A 139 -9.63 -0.22 -0.77
C LYS A 139 -10.58 -1.29 -1.26
N GLN A 140 -11.45 -0.90 -2.18
CA GLN A 140 -12.35 -1.85 -2.83
C GLN A 140 -11.56 -2.78 -3.77
N GLY A 141 -11.86 -4.07 -3.70
CA GLY A 141 -11.46 -5.06 -4.70
C GLY A 141 -12.51 -5.19 -5.81
N PRO A 142 -12.42 -6.23 -6.67
CA PRO A 142 -11.25 -7.08 -6.88
C PRO A 142 -10.09 -6.29 -7.50
N PHE A 143 -8.86 -6.77 -7.39
CA PHE A 143 -7.75 -6.20 -8.14
C PHE A 143 -7.95 -6.45 -9.65
N ASN A 144 -7.99 -5.38 -10.45
CA ASN A 144 -8.08 -5.47 -11.90
C ASN A 144 -6.81 -4.85 -12.51
N SER A 145 -5.97 -5.70 -13.11
CA SER A 145 -4.71 -5.29 -13.74
C SER A 145 -4.91 -4.36 -14.95
N LYS A 146 -6.09 -4.38 -15.58
CA LYS A 146 -6.41 -3.57 -16.78
C LYS A 146 -6.77 -2.11 -16.48
N ASN A 147 -6.86 -1.71 -15.20
CA ASN A 147 -7.29 -0.37 -14.77
C ASN A 147 -6.18 0.43 -14.05
N LYS A 148 -4.91 0.16 -14.34
CA LYS A 148 -3.80 1.00 -13.86
C LYS A 148 -3.73 2.32 -14.60
#